data_AF-A0A8T3TBG8-F1
#
_entry.id   AF-A0A8T3TBG8-F1
#
_cell.length_a   1.000
_cell.length_b   1.000
_cell.length_c   1.000
_cell.angle_alpha   90.00
_cell.angle_beta   90.00
_cell.angle_gamma   90.00
#
_symmetry.space_group_name_H-M   'P 1'
#
loop_
_entity.id
_entity.type
_entity.pdbx_description
1 polymer ?
#
loop_
_entity_poly.entity_id
_entity_poly.type
_entity_poly.pdbx_seq_one_letter_code
_entity_poly.pdbx_strand_id
1 'polypeptide(L)'
;MIDFDAHLRERLQRLDDAIPSPLPPEAATDERQAELARVRQPRRRRGRKLVVLLAAAALLVATGAAAAGRLLFPDVPQPALEAALEEVFAASGCITATEATDAIRARLDAMGHGDWEIETRPGTEHPRCVSAGLISPQHVVVLLPAAGRDVAEALEGVRDELLRQCLGRDEAIQLVSSVLTSLGATDFRVSADPWGPQGAPMDQLEAYQSHVAAGCYVYSAMGYDADGKAIHYLWGR
;
A
#
# COMPACT_ATOMS: atom_id res chain seq x y z
N MET A 1 -0.74 19.90 42.56
CA MET A 1 -0.65 19.51 41.14
C MET A 1 0.81 19.53 40.64
N ILE A 2 1.78 19.12 41.47
CA ILE A 2 3.24 19.11 41.15
C ILE A 2 3.78 17.66 41.09
N ASP A 3 3.01 16.68 41.57
CA ASP A 3 3.45 15.31 41.79
C ASP A 3 3.46 14.45 40.51
N PHE A 4 2.50 14.68 39.61
CA PHE A 4 2.40 13.92 38.35
C PHE A 4 3.61 14.15 37.43
N ASP A 5 4.04 15.40 37.27
CA ASP A 5 5.18 15.73 36.40
C ASP A 5 6.51 15.17 36.93
N ALA A 6 6.67 15.11 38.25
CA ALA A 6 7.84 14.50 38.88
C ALA A 6 7.86 12.99 38.61
N HIS A 7 6.71 12.33 38.78
CA HIS A 7 6.57 10.90 38.55
C HIS A 7 6.72 10.53 37.06
N LEU A 8 6.25 11.38 36.15
CA LEU A 8 6.40 11.18 34.71
C LEU A 8 7.87 11.29 34.28
N ARG A 9 8.60 12.31 34.76
CA ARG A 9 10.05 12.44 34.47
C ARG A 9 10.84 11.25 35.00
N GLU A 10 10.52 10.77 36.19
CA GLU A 10 11.20 9.62 36.78
C GLU A 10 10.98 8.33 35.96
N ARG A 11 9.77 8.12 35.41
CA ARG A 11 9.48 6.97 34.54
C ARG A 11 10.17 7.07 33.19
N LEU A 12 10.25 8.27 32.60
CA LEU A 12 10.93 8.49 31.33
C LEU A 12 12.45 8.26 31.47
N GLN A 13 13.07 8.76 32.54
CA GLN A 13 14.48 8.53 32.83
C GLN A 13 14.80 7.03 32.94
N ARG A 14 13.96 6.27 33.65
CA ARG A 14 14.11 4.81 33.77
C ARG A 14 13.97 4.07 32.44
N LEU A 15 13.19 4.60 31.50
CA LEU A 15 13.03 4.03 30.16
C LEU A 15 14.25 4.28 29.30
N ASP A 16 14.79 5.49 29.31
CA ASP A 16 16.03 5.84 28.59
C ASP A 16 17.22 5.02 29.09
N ASP A 17 17.34 4.84 30.41
CA ASP A 17 18.42 4.05 31.02
C ASP A 17 18.30 2.54 30.72
N ALA A 18 17.12 2.05 30.33
CA ALA A 18 16.87 0.65 30.02
C ALA A 18 17.18 0.29 28.56
N ILE A 19 17.40 1.28 27.69
CA ILE A 19 17.76 1.04 26.29
C ILE A 19 19.26 0.72 26.22
N PRO A 20 19.65 -0.51 25.84
CA PRO A 20 21.06 -0.84 25.69
C PRO A 20 21.68 0.08 24.64
N SER A 21 22.80 0.72 24.97
CA SER A 21 23.54 1.50 23.97
C SER A 21 23.88 0.60 22.79
N PRO A 22 23.62 1.04 21.55
CA PRO A 22 23.93 0.25 20.37
C PRO A 22 25.42 -0.10 20.39
N LEU A 23 25.69 -1.40 20.22
CA LEU A 23 27.06 -1.88 20.09
C LEU A 23 27.71 -1.13 18.92
N PRO A 24 28.89 -0.52 19.11
CA PRO A 24 29.62 0.06 18.00
C PRO A 24 29.87 -1.04 16.96
N PRO A 25 29.80 -0.71 15.65
CA PRO A 25 30.05 -1.69 14.61
C PRO A 25 31.42 -2.32 14.84
N GLU A 26 31.46 -3.65 14.99
CA GLU A 26 32.71 -4.39 15.01
C GLU A 26 33.50 -4.01 13.77
N ALA A 27 34.70 -3.48 13.98
CA ALA A 27 35.62 -3.16 12.90
C ALA A 27 35.76 -4.42 12.04
N ALA A 28 35.36 -4.33 10.78
CA ALA A 28 35.42 -5.43 9.84
C ALA A 28 36.85 -5.98 9.81
N THR A 29 37.05 -7.19 10.31
CA THR A 29 38.33 -7.87 10.24
C THR A 29 38.70 -8.10 8.78
N ASP A 30 39.99 -7.91 8.45
CA ASP A 30 40.54 -8.02 7.10
C ASP A 30 40.19 -9.36 6.40
N GLU A 31 39.94 -10.42 7.18
CA GLU A 31 39.54 -11.73 6.67
C GLU A 31 38.15 -11.73 6.00
N ARG A 32 37.19 -10.97 6.54
CA ARG A 32 35.82 -10.92 6.02
C ARG A 32 35.73 -10.11 4.71
N GLN A 33 36.60 -9.11 4.55
CA GLN A 33 36.74 -8.37 3.29
C GLN A 33 37.46 -9.21 2.22
N ALA A 34 38.45 -10.03 2.60
CA ALA A 34 39.15 -10.92 1.69
C ALA A 34 38.25 -12.04 1.13
N GLU A 35 37.28 -12.53 1.90
CA GLU A 35 36.31 -13.54 1.46
C GLU A 35 35.30 -12.98 0.44
N LEU A 36 34.81 -11.75 0.65
CA LEU A 36 33.93 -11.04 -0.29
C LEU A 36 34.65 -10.69 -1.61
N ALA A 37 35.96 -10.45 -1.58
CA ALA A 37 36.76 -10.22 -2.79
C ALA A 37 36.92 -11.49 -3.66
N ARG A 38 36.89 -12.70 -3.07
CA ARG A 38 36.98 -13.97 -3.81
C ARG A 38 35.69 -14.31 -4.56
N VAL A 39 34.53 -13.96 -4.01
CA VAL A 39 33.22 -14.18 -4.67
C VAL A 39 33.05 -13.27 -5.90
N ARG A 40 33.75 -12.13 -5.96
CA ARG A 40 33.64 -11.13 -7.03
C ARG A 40 34.62 -11.30 -8.20
N GLN A 41 35.30 -12.44 -8.37
CA GLN A 41 36.12 -12.64 -9.56
C GLN A 41 35.31 -13.26 -10.72
N PRO A 42 34.95 -12.48 -11.77
CA PRO A 42 34.36 -13.06 -12.96
C PRO A 42 35.42 -13.87 -13.71
N ARG A 43 35.16 -15.18 -13.87
CA ARG A 43 35.93 -16.06 -14.76
C ARG A 43 35.85 -15.55 -16.20
N ARG A 44 36.79 -14.68 -16.57
CA ARG A 44 37.08 -14.35 -17.98
C ARG A 44 37.69 -15.57 -18.66
N ARG A 45 36.88 -16.39 -19.33
CA ARG A 45 37.36 -17.28 -20.39
C ARG A 45 36.47 -17.19 -21.63
N ARG A 46 37.07 -16.60 -22.67
CA ARG A 46 37.03 -16.98 -24.09
C ARG A 46 35.69 -17.53 -24.62
N GLY A 47 35.00 -16.67 -25.36
CA GLY A 47 33.94 -17.05 -26.27
C GLY A 47 33.51 -15.87 -27.13
N ARG A 48 34.42 -15.34 -27.95
CA ARG A 48 34.07 -14.42 -29.04
C ARG A 48 33.04 -15.15 -29.95
N LYS A 49 32.00 -14.42 -30.37
CA LYS A 49 30.98 -14.75 -31.40
C LYS A 49 29.64 -15.29 -30.87
N LEU A 50 28.85 -14.46 -30.16
CA LEU A 50 27.38 -14.61 -30.09
C LEU A 50 26.63 -13.40 -29.49
N VAL A 51 27.15 -12.18 -29.65
CA VAL A 51 26.56 -10.97 -29.00
C VAL A 51 25.78 -10.07 -29.98
N VAL A 52 25.57 -10.49 -31.23
CA VAL A 52 24.82 -9.67 -32.21
C VAL A 52 23.33 -10.06 -32.32
N LEU A 53 22.88 -11.15 -31.69
CA LEU A 53 21.48 -11.60 -31.78
C LEU A 53 20.63 -11.41 -30.50
N LEU A 54 21.23 -11.01 -29.37
CA LEU A 54 20.52 -10.80 -28.09
C LEU A 54 20.32 -9.33 -27.71
N ALA A 55 20.73 -8.38 -28.56
CA ALA A 55 20.45 -6.96 -28.36
C ALA A 55 19.08 -6.53 -28.93
N ALA A 56 18.50 -7.29 -29.87
CA ALA A 56 17.20 -6.98 -30.45
C ALA A 56 16.01 -7.48 -29.60
N ALA A 57 16.20 -8.51 -28.78
CA ALA A 57 15.14 -9.03 -27.91
C ALA A 57 14.98 -8.23 -26.60
N ALA A 58 16.04 -7.57 -26.12
CA ALA A 58 15.98 -6.76 -24.91
C ALA A 58 15.30 -5.39 -25.12
N LEU A 59 15.28 -4.86 -26.34
CA LEU A 59 14.54 -3.62 -26.64
C LEU A 59 13.03 -3.83 -26.76
N LEU A 60 12.55 -5.05 -27.04
CA LEU A 60 11.11 -5.33 -27.14
C LEU A 60 10.46 -5.61 -25.76
N VAL A 61 11.23 -6.07 -24.77
CA VAL A 61 10.71 -6.36 -23.43
C VAL A 61 10.74 -5.12 -22.52
N ALA A 62 11.66 -4.18 -22.75
CA ALA A 62 11.73 -2.94 -22.00
C ALA A 62 10.60 -1.94 -22.34
N THR A 63 10.01 -2.02 -23.53
CA THR A 63 8.82 -1.23 -23.89
C THR A 63 7.52 -1.80 -23.34
N GLY A 64 7.49 -3.05 -22.85
CA GLY A 64 6.26 -3.70 -22.38
C GLY A 64 5.81 -3.27 -20.99
N ALA A 65 6.74 -3.06 -20.06
CA ALA A 65 6.40 -2.75 -18.66
C ALA A 65 5.98 -1.28 -18.47
N ALA A 66 6.62 -0.33 -19.16
CA ALA A 66 6.21 1.08 -19.13
C ALA A 66 4.96 1.37 -19.96
N ALA A 67 4.65 0.52 -20.96
CA ALA A 67 3.40 0.61 -21.73
C ALA A 67 2.21 -0.07 -21.04
N ALA A 68 2.42 -1.12 -20.23
CA ALA A 68 1.33 -1.76 -19.49
C ALA A 68 0.70 -0.83 -18.42
N GLY A 69 1.48 0.03 -17.78
CA GLY A 69 0.95 1.06 -16.87
C GLY A 69 0.16 2.17 -17.57
N ARG A 70 0.58 2.56 -18.79
CA ARG A 70 -0.09 3.60 -19.59
C ARG A 70 -1.27 3.11 -20.43
N LEU A 71 -1.39 1.81 -20.69
CA LEU A 71 -2.54 1.18 -21.34
C LEU A 71 -3.69 0.89 -20.37
N LEU A 72 -3.44 0.83 -19.05
CA LEU A 72 -4.48 0.65 -18.04
C LEU A 72 -5.08 1.98 -17.54
N PHE A 73 -4.35 3.10 -17.66
CA PHE A 73 -4.82 4.42 -17.24
C PHE A 73 -4.28 5.53 -18.18
N PRO A 74 -4.76 5.64 -19.44
CA PRO A 74 -4.55 6.85 -20.20
C PRO A 74 -5.41 7.98 -19.59
N ASP A 75 -4.74 8.82 -18.80
CA ASP A 75 -5.27 10.05 -18.24
C ASP A 75 -5.96 10.93 -19.29
N VAL A 76 -7.24 11.20 -19.06
CA VAL A 76 -7.65 12.59 -18.92
C VAL A 76 -8.07 12.69 -17.45
N PRO A 77 -7.34 13.41 -16.57
CA PRO A 77 -7.88 13.70 -15.27
C PRO A 77 -9.21 14.40 -15.51
N GLN A 78 -10.25 13.97 -14.82
CA GLN A 78 -11.53 14.67 -14.84
C GLN A 78 -11.72 15.29 -13.46
N PRO A 79 -10.95 16.34 -13.09
CA PRO A 79 -10.93 16.82 -11.71
C PRO A 79 -12.30 17.30 -11.25
N ALA A 80 -13.11 17.81 -12.18
CA ALA A 80 -14.48 18.20 -11.90
C ALA A 80 -15.38 17.00 -11.55
N LEU A 81 -15.20 15.86 -12.24
CA LEU A 81 -15.94 14.64 -11.96
C LEU A 81 -15.42 13.95 -10.69
N GLU A 82 -14.11 13.89 -10.50
CA GLU A 82 -13.49 13.39 -9.27
C GLU A 82 -13.97 14.17 -8.05
N ALA A 83 -13.87 15.50 -8.06
CA ALA A 83 -14.35 16.35 -6.98
C ALA A 83 -15.87 16.19 -6.75
N ALA A 84 -16.65 16.04 -7.82
CA ALA A 84 -18.08 15.79 -7.73
C ALA A 84 -18.41 14.43 -7.08
N LEU A 85 -17.62 13.39 -7.33
CA LEU A 85 -17.77 12.10 -6.65
C LEU A 85 -17.31 12.19 -5.20
N GLU A 86 -16.19 12.88 -4.90
CA GLU A 86 -15.72 13.09 -3.54
C GLU A 86 -16.79 13.75 -2.65
N GLU A 87 -17.52 14.73 -3.18
CA GLU A 87 -18.63 15.39 -2.48
C GLU A 87 -19.73 14.41 -2.02
N VAL A 88 -20.02 13.36 -2.81
CA VAL A 88 -21.01 12.33 -2.46
C VAL A 88 -20.62 11.61 -1.17
N PHE A 89 -19.33 11.32 -0.98
CA PHE A 89 -18.83 10.57 0.17
C PHE A 89 -18.52 11.48 1.36
N ALA A 90 -18.14 12.74 1.12
CA ALA A 90 -17.78 13.69 2.16
C ALA A 90 -18.92 13.99 3.15
N ALA A 91 -20.17 13.99 2.68
CA ALA A 91 -21.32 14.34 3.52
C ALA A 91 -21.79 13.22 4.46
N SER A 92 -21.58 11.97 4.07
CA SER A 92 -22.27 10.82 4.69
C SER A 92 -21.31 9.81 5.32
N GLY A 93 -20.00 9.93 5.08
CA GLY A 93 -18.94 9.10 5.67
C GLY A 93 -18.92 7.66 5.16
N CYS A 94 -20.02 6.94 5.35
CA CYS A 94 -20.19 5.54 4.97
C CYS A 94 -21.62 5.38 4.41
N ILE A 95 -21.72 5.12 3.11
CA ILE A 95 -22.98 4.91 2.40
C ILE A 95 -22.99 3.54 1.72
N THR A 96 -24.18 2.97 1.58
CA THR A 96 -24.38 1.69 0.89
C THR A 96 -24.19 1.84 -0.62
N ALA A 97 -24.00 0.72 -1.33
CA ALA A 97 -23.90 0.73 -2.79
C ALA A 97 -25.13 1.35 -3.48
N THR A 98 -26.33 1.09 -2.95
CA THR A 98 -27.58 1.66 -3.49
C THR A 98 -27.63 3.17 -3.31
N GLU A 99 -27.37 3.66 -2.10
CA GLU A 99 -27.35 5.10 -1.81
C GLU A 99 -26.27 5.83 -2.63
N ALA A 100 -25.08 5.23 -2.76
CA ALA A 100 -24.02 5.76 -3.60
C ALA A 100 -24.43 5.79 -5.07
N THR A 101 -25.07 4.74 -5.58
CA THR A 101 -25.54 4.67 -6.97
C THR A 101 -26.52 5.79 -7.28
N ASP A 102 -27.52 6.00 -6.41
CA ASP A 102 -28.53 7.04 -6.59
C ASP A 102 -27.91 8.44 -6.55
N ALA A 103 -27.03 8.69 -5.57
CA ALA A 103 -26.36 9.98 -5.42
C ALA A 103 -25.40 10.29 -6.58
N ILE A 104 -24.61 9.30 -7.01
CA ILE A 104 -23.70 9.43 -8.15
C ILE A 104 -24.48 9.63 -9.44
N ARG A 105 -25.58 8.89 -9.65
CA ARG A 105 -26.43 9.06 -10.83
C ARG A 105 -26.97 10.49 -10.91
N ALA A 106 -27.53 10.99 -9.82
CA ALA A 106 -28.04 12.37 -9.77
C ALA A 106 -26.95 13.40 -10.07
N ARG A 107 -25.71 13.17 -9.59
CA ARG A 107 -24.57 14.06 -9.83
C ARG A 107 -24.11 14.01 -11.30
N LEU A 108 -24.01 12.82 -11.88
CA LEU A 108 -23.67 12.62 -13.28
C LEU A 108 -24.70 13.29 -14.20
N ASP A 109 -25.99 13.10 -13.93
CA ASP A 109 -27.08 13.71 -14.71
C ASP A 109 -27.02 15.25 -14.63
N ALA A 110 -26.77 15.82 -13.45
CA ALA A 110 -26.63 17.26 -13.25
C ALA A 110 -25.43 17.85 -14.01
N MET A 111 -24.39 17.05 -14.27
CA MET A 111 -23.21 17.44 -15.03
C MET A 111 -23.34 17.18 -16.53
N GLY A 112 -24.45 16.56 -16.98
CA GLY A 112 -24.63 16.18 -18.39
C GLY A 112 -23.90 14.88 -18.78
N HIS A 113 -23.55 14.05 -17.81
CA HIS A 113 -22.87 12.75 -17.96
C HIS A 113 -23.82 11.57 -17.78
N GLY A 114 -25.08 11.70 -18.21
CA GLY A 114 -26.10 10.67 -18.03
C GLY A 114 -25.82 9.36 -18.80
N ASP A 115 -24.88 9.39 -19.75
CA ASP A 115 -24.41 8.23 -20.51
C ASP A 115 -23.42 7.34 -19.73
N TRP A 116 -22.93 7.79 -18.56
CA TRP A 116 -21.98 7.03 -17.76
C TRP A 116 -22.64 5.83 -17.08
N GLU A 117 -21.95 4.69 -17.09
CA GLU A 117 -22.37 3.49 -16.39
C GLU A 117 -21.89 3.52 -14.94
N ILE A 118 -22.67 2.91 -14.04
CA ILE A 118 -22.25 2.70 -12.64
C ILE A 118 -22.18 1.19 -12.44
N GLU A 119 -20.98 0.67 -12.26
CA GLU A 119 -20.73 -0.74 -12.00
C GLU A 119 -20.46 -0.97 -10.51
N THR A 120 -20.90 -2.11 -10.02
CA THR A 120 -20.76 -2.52 -8.62
C THR A 120 -19.94 -3.81 -8.57
N ARG A 121 -18.77 -3.80 -7.93
CA ARG A 121 -17.85 -4.95 -7.91
C ARG A 121 -18.23 -5.99 -6.84
N PRO A 122 -17.85 -7.28 -6.99
CA PRO A 122 -18.09 -8.27 -5.94
C PRO A 122 -17.60 -7.82 -4.56
N GLY A 123 -18.34 -8.19 -3.52
CA GLY A 123 -18.08 -7.75 -2.15
C GLY A 123 -18.76 -6.44 -1.75
N THR A 124 -19.49 -5.78 -2.67
CA THR A 124 -20.31 -4.57 -2.38
C THR A 124 -21.75 -4.86 -1.98
N GLU A 125 -22.15 -6.13 -1.93
CA GLU A 125 -23.52 -6.55 -1.60
C GLU A 125 -23.83 -6.44 -0.10
N HIS A 126 -22.78 -6.44 0.73
CA HIS A 126 -22.86 -6.42 2.20
C HIS A 126 -21.99 -5.37 2.94
N PRO A 127 -21.11 -4.58 2.32
CA PRO A 127 -20.33 -3.61 3.06
C PRO A 127 -21.24 -2.45 3.44
N ARG A 128 -21.02 -1.94 4.65
CA ARG A 128 -21.70 -0.73 5.11
C ARG A 128 -21.25 0.49 4.31
N CYS A 129 -20.05 0.45 3.72
CA CYS A 129 -19.43 1.56 3.01
C CYS A 129 -18.94 1.13 1.63
N VAL A 130 -19.10 1.99 0.65
CA VAL A 130 -18.45 1.89 -0.66
C VAL A 130 -17.63 3.15 -0.94
N SER A 131 -16.66 3.03 -1.83
CA SER A 131 -15.97 4.15 -2.49
C SER A 131 -16.24 4.07 -3.99
N ALA A 132 -15.94 5.15 -4.71
CA ALA A 132 -16.05 5.19 -6.17
C ALA A 132 -14.67 5.40 -6.81
N GLY A 133 -14.44 4.70 -7.92
CA GLY A 133 -13.34 4.97 -8.85
C GLY A 133 -13.87 5.28 -10.24
N LEU A 134 -13.11 6.04 -11.02
CA LEU A 134 -13.43 6.35 -12.41
C LEU A 134 -12.61 5.46 -13.34
N ILE A 135 -13.25 4.85 -14.33
CA ILE A 135 -12.58 4.17 -15.44
C ILE A 135 -12.78 4.99 -16.72
N SER A 136 -11.73 5.74 -17.08
CA SER A 136 -11.64 6.50 -18.33
C SER A 136 -10.78 5.74 -19.34
N PRO A 137 -11.15 5.71 -20.64
CA PRO A 137 -12.24 6.44 -21.29
C PRO A 137 -13.60 5.71 -21.34
N GLN A 138 -13.79 4.64 -20.59
CA GLN A 138 -14.97 3.77 -20.68
C GLN A 138 -16.27 4.38 -20.14
N HIS A 139 -16.20 5.58 -19.53
CA HIS A 139 -17.35 6.26 -18.90
C HIS A 139 -18.02 5.39 -17.83
N VAL A 140 -17.21 4.68 -17.02
CA VAL A 140 -17.71 3.84 -15.93
C VAL A 140 -17.28 4.42 -14.60
N VAL A 141 -18.24 4.60 -13.69
CA VAL A 141 -17.99 4.77 -12.26
C VAL A 141 -18.07 3.39 -11.61
N VAL A 142 -16.98 2.93 -11.00
CA VAL A 142 -16.95 1.65 -10.30
C VAL A 142 -17.08 1.86 -8.81
N LEU A 143 -18.10 1.25 -8.22
CA LEU A 143 -18.24 1.13 -6.78
C LEU A 143 -17.42 -0.05 -6.27
N LEU A 144 -16.57 0.26 -5.30
CA LEU A 144 -15.70 -0.68 -4.62
C LEU A 144 -16.10 -0.73 -3.14
N PRO A 145 -16.03 -1.89 -2.49
CA PRO A 145 -16.22 -1.94 -1.06
C PRO A 145 -15.12 -1.10 -0.39
N ALA A 146 -15.47 -0.37 0.66
CA ALA A 146 -14.54 0.50 1.36
C ALA A 146 -14.57 0.23 2.87
N ALA A 147 -13.45 0.53 3.52
CA ALA A 147 -13.40 0.62 4.97
C ALA A 147 -14.20 1.84 5.46
N GLY A 148 -14.84 1.71 6.62
CA GLY A 148 -15.41 2.87 7.31
C GLY A 148 -14.30 3.84 7.74
N ARG A 149 -14.67 5.10 7.97
CA ARG A 149 -13.75 6.19 8.33
C ARG A 149 -12.80 5.82 9.48
N ASP A 150 -13.33 5.26 10.57
CA ASP A 150 -12.53 4.90 11.74
C ASP A 150 -11.45 3.85 11.40
N VAL A 151 -11.79 2.88 10.54
CA VAL A 151 -10.85 1.86 10.06
C VAL A 151 -9.82 2.49 9.12
N ALA A 152 -10.22 3.39 8.23
CA ALA A 152 -9.31 4.10 7.35
C ALA A 152 -8.30 4.95 8.15
N GLU A 153 -8.77 5.75 9.11
CA GLU A 153 -7.91 6.56 9.98
C GLU A 153 -6.94 5.70 10.80
N ALA A 154 -7.42 4.58 11.37
CA ALA A 154 -6.56 3.67 12.10
C ALA A 154 -5.50 2.99 11.20
N LEU A 155 -5.84 2.67 9.95
CA LEU A 155 -4.89 2.10 8.99
C LEU A 155 -3.85 3.11 8.52
N GLU A 156 -4.17 4.40 8.46
CA GLU A 156 -3.14 5.45 8.28
C GLU A 156 -2.16 5.46 9.46
N GLY A 157 -2.66 5.38 10.70
CA GLY A 157 -1.80 5.22 11.86
C GLY A 157 -0.91 3.97 11.81
N VAL A 158 -1.45 2.85 11.30
CA VAL A 158 -0.67 1.61 11.08
C VAL A 158 0.40 1.80 10.01
N ARG A 159 0.13 2.54 8.93
CA ARG A 159 1.13 2.85 7.89
C ARG A 159 2.29 3.65 8.47
N ASP A 160 1.98 4.72 9.19
CA ASP A 160 2.99 5.55 9.84
C ASP A 160 3.84 4.73 10.82
N GLU A 161 3.19 3.86 11.60
CA GLU A 161 3.86 3.00 12.55
C GLU A 161 4.79 1.97 11.90
N LEU A 162 4.33 1.35 10.81
CA LEU A 162 5.11 0.39 10.04
C LEU A 162 6.27 1.03 9.28
N LEU A 163 6.20 2.31 8.92
CA LEU A 163 7.34 3.04 8.35
C LEU A 163 8.32 3.51 9.42
N ARG A 164 7.81 3.85 10.61
CA ARG A 164 8.62 4.29 11.74
C ARG A 164 9.39 3.13 12.38
N GLN A 165 8.78 1.94 12.46
CA GLN A 165 9.37 0.74 13.03
C GLN A 165 9.78 -0.24 11.93
N CYS A 166 10.93 -0.90 12.06
CA CYS A 166 11.26 -2.01 11.18
C CYS A 166 10.68 -3.31 11.73
N LEU A 167 9.39 -3.57 11.44
CA LEU A 167 8.72 -4.79 11.88
C LEU A 167 8.92 -5.93 10.88
N GLY A 168 9.12 -7.13 11.41
CA GLY A 168 9.12 -8.36 10.63
C GLY A 168 7.71 -8.77 10.20
N ARG A 169 7.63 -9.82 9.37
CA ARG A 169 6.36 -10.31 8.80
C ARG A 169 5.27 -10.56 9.84
N ASP A 170 5.59 -11.35 10.86
CA ASP A 170 4.59 -11.80 11.84
C ASP A 170 4.15 -10.65 12.76
N GLU A 171 5.08 -9.78 13.14
CA GLU A 171 4.81 -8.58 13.95
C GLU A 171 3.92 -7.59 13.19
N ALA A 172 4.20 -7.35 11.91
CA ALA A 172 3.39 -6.48 11.07
C ALA A 172 1.97 -7.05 10.86
N ILE A 173 1.85 -8.36 10.63
CA ILE A 173 0.55 -9.05 10.54
C ILE A 173 -0.23 -8.89 11.86
N GLN A 174 0.43 -9.10 12.99
CA GLN A 174 -0.18 -8.98 14.31
C GLN A 174 -0.63 -7.55 14.59
N LEU A 175 0.18 -6.54 14.26
CA LEU A 175 -0.16 -5.12 14.42
C LEU A 175 -1.45 -4.79 13.65
N VAL A 176 -1.47 -5.06 12.35
CA VAL A 176 -2.64 -4.79 11.49
C VAL A 176 -3.87 -5.55 12.00
N SER A 177 -3.73 -6.84 12.32
CA SER A 177 -4.83 -7.67 12.80
C SER A 177 -5.40 -7.18 14.14
N SER A 178 -4.53 -6.75 15.06
CA SER A 178 -4.94 -6.23 16.36
C SER A 178 -5.71 -4.92 16.24
N VAL A 179 -5.28 -4.02 15.35
CA VAL A 179 -5.96 -2.75 15.10
C VAL A 179 -7.32 -2.99 14.46
N LEU A 180 -7.42 -3.88 13.46
CA LEU A 180 -8.70 -4.21 12.83
C LEU A 180 -9.67 -4.88 13.81
N THR A 181 -9.18 -5.82 14.62
CA THR A 181 -10.00 -6.52 15.62
C THR A 181 -10.48 -5.57 16.72
N SER A 182 -9.65 -4.62 17.17
CA SER A 182 -10.06 -3.65 18.19
C SER A 182 -11.16 -2.70 17.72
N LEU A 183 -11.28 -2.51 16.40
CA LEU A 183 -12.37 -1.77 15.76
C LEU A 183 -13.59 -2.65 15.43
N GLY A 184 -13.60 -3.91 15.88
CA GLY A 184 -14.71 -4.84 15.69
C GLY A 184 -14.78 -5.47 14.30
N ALA A 185 -13.75 -5.34 13.47
CA ALA A 185 -13.66 -6.12 12.24
C ALA A 185 -13.45 -7.60 12.59
N THR A 186 -14.30 -8.47 12.06
CA THR A 186 -14.27 -9.91 12.35
C THR A 186 -14.01 -10.77 11.12
N ASP A 187 -14.22 -10.23 9.92
CA ASP A 187 -14.06 -10.96 8.67
C ASP A 187 -13.05 -10.29 7.74
N PHE A 188 -11.78 -10.56 8.01
CA PHE A 188 -10.67 -10.08 7.19
C PHE A 188 -9.52 -11.09 7.19
N ARG A 189 -8.56 -10.90 6.29
CA ARG A 189 -7.23 -11.54 6.37
C ARG A 189 -6.14 -10.52 6.11
N VAL A 190 -5.00 -10.69 6.76
CA VAL A 190 -3.79 -9.91 6.47
C VAL A 190 -2.86 -10.78 5.63
N SER A 191 -2.40 -10.26 4.50
CA SER A 191 -1.62 -10.98 3.50
C SER A 191 -0.26 -10.33 3.33
N ALA A 192 0.80 -11.09 3.62
CA ALA A 192 2.18 -10.69 3.41
C ALA A 192 2.85 -11.58 2.34
N ASP A 193 2.12 -11.80 1.24
CA ASP A 193 2.61 -12.63 0.13
C ASP A 193 3.69 -11.85 -0.64
N PRO A 194 4.88 -12.42 -0.91
CA PRO A 194 5.90 -11.80 -1.74
C PRO A 194 5.42 -11.34 -3.13
N TRP A 195 4.36 -11.98 -3.64
CA TRP A 195 3.71 -11.68 -4.92
C TRP A 195 2.44 -10.84 -4.78
N GLY A 196 2.12 -10.38 -3.57
CA GLY A 196 1.00 -9.49 -3.32
C GLY A 196 1.19 -8.12 -3.98
N PRO A 197 0.14 -7.27 -3.95
CA PRO A 197 0.22 -5.90 -4.41
C PRO A 197 1.38 -5.16 -3.75
N GLN A 198 2.19 -4.49 -4.57
CA GLN A 198 3.24 -3.59 -4.14
C GLN A 198 2.79 -2.18 -4.54
N GLY A 199 2.53 -1.36 -3.55
CA GLY A 199 1.96 -0.04 -3.72
C GLY A 199 2.26 0.84 -2.52
N ALA A 200 2.47 2.11 -2.79
CA ALA A 200 2.71 3.18 -1.84
C ALA A 200 2.13 4.48 -2.41
N PRO A 201 1.85 5.49 -1.56
CA PRO A 201 1.62 6.85 -2.04
C PRO A 201 2.74 7.30 -2.99
N MET A 202 2.39 7.92 -4.11
CA MET A 202 3.35 8.29 -5.17
C MET A 202 4.45 9.22 -4.66
N ASP A 203 4.12 10.09 -3.72
CA ASP A 203 5.03 11.03 -3.04
C ASP A 203 5.92 10.35 -1.97
N GLN A 204 5.63 9.11 -1.58
CA GLN A 204 6.37 8.35 -0.57
C GLN A 204 6.98 7.04 -1.10
N LEU A 205 6.87 6.78 -2.40
CA LEU A 205 7.27 5.51 -3.00
C LEU A 205 8.73 5.12 -2.69
N GLU A 206 9.65 6.08 -2.73
CA GLU A 206 11.07 5.83 -2.43
C GLU A 206 11.30 5.44 -0.96
N ALA A 207 10.59 6.08 -0.02
CA ALA A 207 10.68 5.76 1.40
C ALA A 207 10.21 4.34 1.68
N TYR A 208 9.07 3.94 1.10
CA TYR A 208 8.55 2.57 1.20
C TYR A 208 9.53 1.55 0.61
N GLN A 209 10.10 1.82 -0.58
CA GLN A 209 11.08 0.94 -1.21
C GLN A 209 12.33 0.76 -0.34
N SER A 210 12.84 1.85 0.23
CA SER A 210 14.01 1.81 1.12
C SER A 210 13.71 1.00 2.39
N HIS A 211 12.51 1.17 2.98
CA HIS A 211 12.12 0.46 4.20
C HIS A 211 11.99 -1.05 3.95
N VAL A 212 11.36 -1.43 2.83
CA VAL A 212 11.26 -2.84 2.43
C VAL A 212 12.63 -3.44 2.09
N ALA A 213 13.53 -2.67 1.45
CA ALA A 213 14.89 -3.11 1.18
C ALA A 213 15.72 -3.38 2.45
N ALA A 214 15.35 -2.76 3.58
CA ALA A 214 15.93 -3.03 4.90
C ALA A 214 15.37 -4.29 5.58
N GLY A 215 14.43 -5.00 4.96
CA GLY A 215 13.80 -6.22 5.49
C GLY A 215 12.54 -5.96 6.32
N CYS A 216 12.00 -4.74 6.28
CA CYS A 216 10.82 -4.35 7.03
C CYS A 216 9.54 -4.54 6.20
N TYR A 217 8.40 -4.69 6.86
CA TYR A 217 7.09 -4.76 6.20
C TYR A 217 6.33 -3.43 6.30
N VAL A 218 5.67 -3.02 5.22
CA VAL A 218 4.82 -1.82 5.14
C VAL A 218 3.40 -2.19 4.72
N TYR A 219 2.40 -1.43 5.17
CA TYR A 219 1.04 -1.59 4.70
C TYR A 219 0.91 -1.03 3.28
N SER A 220 0.44 -1.84 2.34
CA SER A 220 0.38 -1.48 0.92
C SER A 220 -1.03 -1.07 0.48
N ALA A 221 -1.99 -1.96 0.62
CA ALA A 221 -3.33 -1.76 0.06
C ALA A 221 -4.39 -2.59 0.80
N MET A 222 -5.65 -2.24 0.55
CA MET A 222 -6.80 -3.09 0.86
C MET A 222 -7.38 -3.65 -0.45
N GLY A 223 -7.86 -4.88 -0.41
CA GLY A 223 -8.68 -5.45 -1.48
C GLY A 223 -9.65 -6.46 -0.91
N TYR A 224 -10.26 -7.26 -1.78
CA TYR A 224 -11.28 -8.24 -1.42
C TYR A 224 -11.03 -9.53 -2.20
N ASP A 225 -11.30 -10.69 -1.59
CA ASP A 225 -11.30 -11.96 -2.34
C ASP A 225 -12.63 -12.16 -3.10
N ALA A 226 -12.73 -13.29 -3.79
CA ALA A 226 -13.90 -13.66 -4.57
C ALA A 226 -15.17 -13.80 -3.73
N ASP A 227 -15.02 -14.06 -2.42
CA ASP A 227 -16.13 -14.18 -1.47
C ASP A 227 -16.49 -12.83 -0.82
N GLY A 228 -15.78 -11.74 -1.20
CA GLY A 228 -16.01 -10.40 -0.67
C GLY A 228 -15.37 -10.15 0.70
N LYS A 229 -14.51 -11.05 1.19
CA LYS A 229 -13.80 -10.86 2.45
C LYS A 229 -12.63 -9.89 2.27
N ALA A 230 -12.48 -8.97 3.22
CA ALA A 230 -11.41 -7.97 3.18
C ALA A 230 -10.01 -8.60 3.29
N ILE A 231 -9.11 -8.13 2.43
CA ILE A 231 -7.70 -8.50 2.41
C ILE A 231 -6.87 -7.24 2.63
N HIS A 232 -6.09 -7.22 3.71
CA HIS A 232 -5.12 -6.17 3.98
C HIS A 232 -3.73 -6.63 3.56
N TYR A 233 -3.17 -5.99 2.55
CA TYR A 233 -1.90 -6.38 1.95
C TYR A 233 -0.73 -5.64 2.61
N LEU A 234 0.26 -6.42 3.02
CA LEU A 234 1.56 -5.96 3.46
C LEU A 234 2.59 -6.24 2.36
N TRP A 235 3.53 -5.30 2.19
CA TRP A 235 4.65 -5.43 1.29
C TRP A 235 5.94 -5.53 2.10
N GLY A 236 6.73 -6.57 1.86
CA GLY A 236 8.02 -6.82 2.53
C GLY A 236 8.77 -7.97 1.85
N ARG A 237 10.01 -8.24 2.28
CA ARG A 237 10.85 -9.35 1.76
C ARG A 237 11.63 -10.02 2.88
#